data_AF-A0A0C2CRL7-F1
#
_entry.id   AF-A0A0C2CRL7-F1
#
_cell.length_a   1.000
_cell.length_b   1.000
_cell.length_c   1.000
_cell.angle_alpha   90.00
_cell.angle_beta   90.00
_cell.angle_gamma   90.00
#
_symmetry.space_group_name_H-M   'P 1'
#
loop_
_entity.id
_entity.type
_entity.pdbx_description
1 polymer ?
#
loop_
_entity_poly.entity_id
_entity_poly.type
_entity_poly.pdbx_seq_one_letter_code
_entity_poly.pdbx_strand_id
1 'polypeptide(L)'
;EKRGEVSGLHNWIRFYLLEKNSTEQFDYKGFIVKRGEVMASLKLLGKGALKKSGSLLIGTSPEYDMALYTMCFLSRRGKELCEV
;
A
#
# COMPACT_ATOMS: atom_id res chain seq x y z
N GLU A 1 -7.00 5.58 -8.12
CA GLU A 1 -6.93 4.66 -9.26
C GLU A 1 -6.19 5.35 -10.40
N LYS A 2 -5.29 4.67 -11.10
CA LYS A 2 -4.67 5.19 -12.33
C LYS A 2 -4.88 4.15 -13.41
N ARG A 3 -5.58 4.51 -14.50
CA ARG A 3 -5.83 3.63 -15.67
C ARG A 3 -6.50 2.27 -15.33
N GLY A 4 -7.51 2.25 -14.45
CA GLY A 4 -8.20 0.99 -14.09
C GLY A 4 -7.47 0.12 -13.07
N GLU A 5 -6.30 0.56 -12.58
CA GLU A 5 -5.53 -0.14 -11.55
C GLU A 5 -5.49 0.67 -10.25
N VAL A 6 -5.61 -0.03 -9.13
CA VAL A 6 -5.49 0.58 -7.80
C VAL A 6 -4.04 1.01 -7.57
N SER A 7 -3.76 2.28 -7.86
CA SER A 7 -2.52 2.95 -7.50
C SER A 7 -2.59 3.42 -6.05
N GLY A 8 -1.62 3.02 -5.22
CA GLY A 8 -1.59 3.30 -3.77
C GLY A 8 -2.05 2.12 -2.90
N LEU A 9 -2.43 2.37 -1.64
CA LEU A 9 -2.75 1.36 -0.62
C LEU A 9 -1.53 0.54 -0.16
N HIS A 10 -0.70 1.16 0.68
CA HIS A 10 0.50 0.58 1.29
C HIS A 10 0.47 0.56 2.82
N ASN A 11 -0.63 1.03 3.42
CA ASN A 11 -0.85 1.03 4.85
C ASN A 11 -1.73 -0.16 5.25
N TRP A 12 -1.24 -1.00 6.14
CA TRP A 12 -1.92 -2.24 6.52
C TRP A 12 -3.17 -2.01 7.37
N ILE A 13 -3.25 -0.92 8.14
CA ILE A 13 -4.45 -0.57 8.90
C ILE A 13 -5.58 -0.21 7.93
N ARG A 14 -5.29 0.61 6.92
CA ARG A 14 -6.27 0.93 5.88
C ARG A 14 -6.71 -0.31 5.11
N PHE A 15 -5.77 -1.21 4.81
CA PHE A 15 -6.08 -2.51 4.21
C PHE A 15 -7.10 -3.29 5.08
N TYR A 16 -6.82 -3.45 6.38
CA TYR A 16 -7.70 -4.14 7.31
C TYR A 16 -9.10 -3.52 7.38
N LEU A 17 -9.20 -2.19 7.44
CA LEU A 17 -10.48 -1.49 7.50
C LEU A 17 -11.32 -1.68 6.23
N LEU A 18 -10.67 -1.70 5.06
CA LEU A 18 -11.34 -1.95 3.79
C LEU A 18 -11.81 -3.40 3.67
N GLU A 19 -10.99 -4.36 4.09
CA GLU A 19 -11.35 -5.79 4.08
C GLU A 19 -12.50 -6.09 5.06
N LYS A 20 -12.51 -5.44 6.22
CA LYS A 20 -13.58 -5.62 7.22
C LYS A 20 -14.93 -5.07 6.77
N ASN A 21 -14.96 -4.05 5.91
CA ASN A 21 -16.20 -3.45 5.44
C ASN A 21 -16.70 -4.13 4.17
N SER A 22 -17.73 -4.98 4.29
CA SER A 22 -18.33 -5.71 3.17
C SER A 22 -18.91 -4.82 2.07
N THR A 23 -19.17 -3.54 2.34
CA THR A 23 -19.69 -2.59 1.33
C THR A 23 -18.62 -2.01 0.41
N GLU A 24 -17.33 -2.09 0.78
CA GLU A 24 -16.23 -1.50 0.00
C GLU A 24 -15.83 -2.31 -1.24
N GLN A 25 -16.41 -3.50 -1.44
CA GLN A 25 -16.06 -4.42 -2.53
C GLN A 25 -14.54 -4.63 -2.62
N PHE A 26 -13.96 -4.99 -1.48
CA PHE A 26 -12.53 -5.20 -1.31
C PHE A 26 -12.25 -6.69 -1.12
N ASP A 27 -11.52 -7.29 -2.06
CA ASP A 27 -11.29 -8.73 -2.14
C ASP A 27 -9.81 -9.04 -2.19
N TYR A 28 -9.33 -9.70 -1.13
CA TYR A 28 -7.96 -10.16 -0.99
C TYR A 28 -7.73 -11.45 -1.79
N LYS A 29 -6.80 -11.40 -2.74
CA LYS A 29 -6.51 -12.51 -3.67
C LYS A 29 -5.24 -13.31 -3.31
N GLY A 30 -4.63 -13.04 -2.15
CA GLY A 30 -3.41 -13.74 -1.69
C GLY A 30 -2.14 -12.88 -1.69
N PHE A 31 -1.06 -13.44 -1.16
CA PHE A 31 0.27 -12.83 -1.10
C PHE A 31 1.23 -13.50 -2.08
N ILE A 32 2.16 -12.70 -2.63
CA ILE A 32 3.18 -13.13 -3.59
C ILE A 32 4.50 -13.37 -2.88
N VAL A 33 4.89 -12.46 -1.96
CA VAL A 33 6.19 -12.48 -1.28
C VAL A 33 6.00 -12.00 0.16
N LYS A 34 6.62 -12.69 1.13
CA LYS A 34 6.78 -12.25 2.53
C LYS A 34 8.28 -12.09 2.84
N ARG A 35 8.69 -10.95 3.41
CA ARG A 35 10.09 -10.65 3.77
C ARG A 35 10.18 -10.16 5.21
N GLY A 36 11.09 -10.76 5.98
CA GLY A 36 11.42 -10.31 7.35
C GLY A 36 10.22 -10.21 8.28
N GLU A 37 9.17 -10.98 8.01
CA GLU A 37 7.86 -10.97 8.70
C GLU A 37 7.06 -9.66 8.72
N VAL A 38 7.70 -8.54 8.39
CA VAL A 38 7.13 -7.20 8.39
C VAL A 38 6.65 -6.78 7.01
N MET A 39 7.19 -7.30 5.91
CA MET A 39 6.80 -6.86 4.56
C MET A 39 6.11 -7.97 3.78
N ALA A 40 4.98 -7.65 3.15
CA ALA A 40 4.28 -8.56 2.24
C ALA A 40 3.88 -7.86 0.95
N SER A 41 3.95 -8.57 -0.18
CA SER A 41 3.39 -8.12 -1.47
C SER A 41 2.09 -8.86 -1.73
N LEU A 42 0.99 -8.12 -1.86
CA LEU A 42 -0.36 -8.66 -1.95
C LEU A 42 -0.98 -8.43 -3.33
N LYS A 43 -1.91 -9.31 -3.70
CA LYS A 43 -2.85 -9.13 -4.81
C LYS A 43 -4.23 -8.82 -4.24
N LEU A 44 -4.88 -7.79 -4.79
CA LEU A 44 -6.19 -7.36 -4.32
C LEU A 44 -7.04 -6.83 -5.47
N LEU A 45 -8.35 -7.01 -5.34
CA LEU A 45 -9.36 -6.46 -6.24
C LEU A 45 -10.21 -5.48 -5.42
N GLY A 46 -10.18 -4.20 -5.77
CA GLY A 46 -10.96 -3.17 -5.09
C GLY A 46 -11.86 -2.45 -6.09
N LYS A 47 -13.18 -2.45 -5.86
CA LYS A 47 -14.17 -1.74 -6.71
C LYS A 47 -14.02 -2.02 -8.21
N GLY A 48 -13.68 -3.27 -8.57
CA GLY A 48 -13.46 -3.70 -9.95
C GLY A 48 -12.07 -3.45 -10.53
N ALA A 49 -11.20 -2.71 -9.82
CA ALA A 49 -9.82 -2.46 -10.21
C ALA A 49 -8.87 -3.48 -9.57
N LEU A 50 -8.15 -4.23 -10.40
CA LEU A 50 -7.16 -5.22 -9.94
C LEU A 50 -5.83 -4.53 -9.65
N LYS A 51 -5.28 -4.74 -8.46
CA LYS A 51 -3.89 -4.44 -8.14
C LYS A 51 -3.06 -5.71 -8.29
N LYS A 52 -2.17 -5.74 -9.29
CA LYS A 52 -1.39 -6.95 -9.61
C LYS A 52 -0.31 -7.26 -8.57
N SER A 53 0.22 -6.23 -7.93
CA SER A 53 1.19 -6.36 -6.83
C SER A 53 1.21 -5.08 -6.00
N GLY A 54 1.09 -5.20 -4.68
CA GLY A 54 1.23 -4.08 -3.75
C GLY A 54 1.97 -4.50 -2.49
N SER A 55 3.14 -3.93 -2.26
CA SER A 55 3.90 -4.18 -1.04
C SER A 55 3.45 -3.28 0.10
N LEU A 56 3.21 -3.84 1.28
CA LEU A 56 2.94 -3.09 2.51
C LEU A 56 3.75 -3.65 3.68
N LEU A 57 3.98 -2.79 4.66
CA LEU A 57 4.51 -3.16 5.96
C LEU A 57 3.33 -3.57 6.84
N ILE A 58 3.35 -4.77 7.41
CA ILE A 58 2.33 -5.35 8.27
C ILE A 58 2.84 -5.34 9.71
N GLY A 59 2.01 -4.89 10.64
CA GLY A 59 2.33 -4.86 12.07
C GLY A 59 3.19 -3.67 12.50
N THR A 60 3.56 -2.78 11.57
CA THR A 60 4.19 -1.50 11.91
C THR A 60 3.18 -0.52 12.48
N SER A 61 3.64 0.47 13.25
CA SER A 61 2.77 1.56 13.67
C SER A 61 2.66 2.67 12.61
N PRO A 62 1.55 3.44 12.56
CA PRO A 62 1.41 4.55 11.62
C PRO A 62 2.55 5.56 11.70
N GLU A 63 3.07 5.81 12.90
CA GLU A 63 4.21 6.71 13.12
C GLU A 63 5.52 6.15 12.55
N TYR A 64 5.74 4.83 12.59
CA TYR A 64 6.89 4.21 11.94
C TYR A 64 6.85 4.41 10.42
N ASP A 65 5.71 4.11 9.79
CA ASP A 65 5.51 4.28 8.35
C ASP A 65 5.74 5.74 7.95
N MET A 66 5.13 6.68 8.69
CA MET A 66 5.25 8.13 8.42
C MET A 66 6.68 8.63 8.59
N ALA A 67 7.38 8.20 9.65
CA ALA A 67 8.77 8.56 9.89
C ALA A 67 9.68 8.05 8.76
N LEU A 68 9.52 6.78 8.35
CA LEU A 68 10.29 6.18 7.27
C LEU A 68 10.08 6.93 5.94
N TYR A 69 8.82 7.17 5.55
CA TYR A 69 8.52 7.88 4.32
C TYR A 69 9.04 9.33 4.33
N THR A 70 8.94 10.01 5.48
CA THR A 70 9.48 11.36 5.66
C THR A 70 11.00 11.36 5.53
N MET A 71 11.71 10.46 6.20
CA MET A 71 13.17 10.33 6.08
C MET A 71 13.59 10.03 4.64
N CYS A 72 12.90 9.11 3.95
CA CYS A 72 13.18 8.81 2.54
C CYS A 72 12.98 10.03 1.64
N PHE A 73 11.90 10.79 1.87
CA PHE A 73 11.64 12.02 1.13
C PHE A 73 12.74 13.07 1.36
N LEU A 74 13.11 13.32 2.61
CA LEU A 74 14.16 14.28 2.97
C LEU A 74 15.54 13.87 2.42
N SER A 75 15.88 12.58 2.47
CA SER A 75 17.15 12.04 1.98
C SER A 75 17.27 12.07 0.45
N ARG A 76 16.15 12.21 -0.28
CA ARG A 76 16.11 12.22 -1.75
C ARG A 76 15.67 13.56 -2.35
N ARG A 77 15.74 14.64 -1.57
CA ARG A 77 15.47 16.00 -2.07
C ARG A 77 16.34 16.29 -3.31
N GLY A 78 15.69 16.49 -4.46
CA GLY A 78 16.33 17.01 -5.68
C GLY A 78 16.47 16.06 -6.88
N LYS A 79 15.90 14.85 -6.88
CA LYS A 79 15.99 13.99 -8.08
C LYS A 79 14.97 14.33 -9.18
N GLU A 80 13.74 14.69 -8.85
CA GLU A 80 12.77 15.35 -9.74
C GLU A 80 11.76 16.09 -8.85
N LEU A 81 11.59 17.40 -9.05
CA LEU A 81 10.46 18.13 -8.46
C LEU A 81 9.22 17.80 -9.30
N CYS A 82 8.09 17.52 -8.67
CA CYS A 82 6.83 17.45 -9.41
C CYS A 82 6.59 18.83 -10.04
N GLU A 83 6.49 18.89 -11.37
CA GLU A 83 5.87 20.04 -12.03
C GLU A 83 4.40 20.06 -11.61
N VAL A 84 4.00 21.15 -10.96
CA VAL A 84 2.62 21.38 -10.51
C VAL A 84 1.85 22.07 -11.62
#